data_AF-A0A497F701-F1
#
_entry.id   AF-A0A497F701-F1
#
_cell.length_a   1.000
_cell.length_b   1.000
_cell.length_c   1.000
_cell.angle_alpha   90.00
_cell.angle_beta   90.00
_cell.angle_gamma   90.00
#
_symmetry.space_group_name_H-M   'P 1'
#
loop_
_entity.id
_entity.type
_entity.pdbx_description
1 polymer ?
#
loop_
_entity_poly.entity_id
_entity_poly.type
_entity_poly.pdbx_seq_one_letter_code
_entity_poly.pdbx_strand_id
1 'polypeptide(L)'
;IATSGMLTGGPALEYFKLMAPDEKNSIIFVSYQIAGTLGRRVLSGVKEIPIVTRGGKSEIIQVKLRVHSIQGFSGHSDRRQLLGFMKRVTPRPEKVIVCHGEEAKAVNLAETFRQLFKVNAYAPYNLETIRLK
;
A
#
# COMPACT_ATOMS: atom_id res chain seq x y z
N ILE A 1 -9.08 -15.76 -7.34
CA ILE A 1 -9.12 -14.33 -6.90
C ILE A 1 -10.09 -14.26 -5.73
N ALA A 2 -9.74 -13.58 -4.64
CA ALA A 2 -10.56 -13.52 -3.44
C ALA A 2 -10.36 -12.17 -2.72
N THR A 3 -11.34 -11.76 -1.93
CA THR A 3 -11.29 -10.55 -1.08
C THR A 3 -10.86 -10.90 0.35
N SER A 4 -10.15 -10.05 1.10
CA SER A 4 -9.64 -8.72 0.76
C SER A 4 -8.20 -8.75 0.22
N GLY A 5 -7.82 -7.71 -0.55
CA GLY A 5 -6.53 -7.64 -1.26
C GLY A 5 -5.28 -7.45 -0.39
N MET A 6 -5.42 -7.31 0.93
CA MET A 6 -4.29 -7.15 1.87
C MET A 6 -4.24 -8.23 2.97
N LEU A 7 -5.02 -9.31 2.82
CA LEU A 7 -5.13 -10.39 3.80
C LEU A 7 -5.55 -9.91 5.20
N THR A 8 -6.37 -8.86 5.27
CA THR A 8 -6.90 -8.35 6.55
C THR A 8 -8.10 -9.14 7.05
N GLY A 9 -8.72 -9.93 6.17
CA GLY A 9 -9.87 -10.76 6.47
C GLY A 9 -10.55 -11.26 5.20
N GLY A 10 -11.75 -11.82 5.37
CA GLY A 10 -12.54 -12.36 4.27
C GLY A 10 -11.97 -13.66 3.66
N PRO A 11 -12.53 -14.12 2.54
CA PRO A 11 -12.16 -15.38 1.91
C PRO A 11 -10.66 -15.51 1.59
N ALA A 12 -9.97 -14.44 1.20
CA ALA A 12 -8.56 -14.44 0.86
C ALA A 12 -7.68 -14.88 2.05
N LEU A 13 -8.04 -14.47 3.26
CA LEU A 13 -7.34 -14.91 4.46
C LEU A 13 -7.56 -16.41 4.71
N GLU A 14 -8.80 -16.90 4.53
CA GLU A 14 -9.10 -18.32 4.71
C GLU A 14 -8.39 -19.21 3.67
N TYR A 15 -8.39 -18.81 2.39
CA TYR A 15 -7.60 -19.49 1.37
C TYR A 15 -6.11 -19.46 1.68
N PHE A 16 -5.59 -18.31 2.13
CA PHE A 16 -4.19 -18.20 2.50
C PHE A 16 -3.82 -19.19 3.63
N LYS A 17 -4.65 -19.31 4.67
CA LYS A 17 -4.40 -20.25 5.77
C LYS A 17 -4.28 -21.70 5.29
N LEU A 18 -5.13 -22.11 4.34
CA LEU A 18 -5.15 -23.46 3.78
C LEU A 18 -3.99 -23.72 2.81
N MET A 19 -3.62 -22.71 2.00
CA MET A 19 -2.66 -22.87 0.91
C MET A 19 -1.21 -22.57 1.31
N ALA A 20 -0.99 -21.73 2.34
CA ALA A 20 0.32 -21.28 2.77
C ALA A 20 1.34 -22.39 3.07
N PRO A 21 0.96 -23.52 3.72
CA PRO A 21 1.91 -24.57 4.08
C PRO A 21 2.45 -25.41 2.91
N ASP A 22 1.91 -25.30 1.71
CA ASP A 22 2.32 -26.09 0.54
C ASP A 22 3.14 -25.25 -0.46
N GLU A 23 4.36 -25.68 -0.75
CA GLU A 23 5.31 -25.03 -1.65
C GLU A 23 4.91 -25.07 -3.13
N LYS A 24 4.01 -25.99 -3.51
CA LYS A 24 3.45 -26.05 -4.86
C LYS A 24 2.61 -24.82 -5.17
N ASN A 25 2.01 -24.23 -4.13
CA ASN A 25 1.14 -23.06 -4.24
C ASN A 25 1.92 -21.76 -4.44
N SER A 26 1.19 -20.72 -4.85
CA SER A 26 1.73 -19.37 -4.98
C SER A 26 0.67 -18.33 -4.65
N ILE A 27 1.09 -17.22 -4.05
CA ILE A 27 0.28 -16.01 -3.87
C ILE A 27 0.87 -14.88 -4.70
N ILE A 28 0.00 -14.12 -5.37
CA ILE A 28 0.40 -13.00 -6.23
C ILE A 28 -0.30 -11.72 -5.71
N PHE A 29 0.49 -10.76 -5.24
CA PHE A 29 0.01 -9.44 -4.84
C PHE A 29 0.07 -8.46 -6.01
N VAL A 30 -1.08 -7.92 -6.40
CA VAL A 30 -1.23 -6.96 -7.51
C VAL A 30 -1.50 -5.52 -7.05
N SER A 31 -1.77 -5.34 -5.76
CA SER A 31 -2.11 -4.05 -5.15
C SER A 31 -1.12 -3.69 -4.05
N TYR A 32 -1.06 -2.40 -3.71
CA TYR A 32 -0.24 -1.90 -2.60
C TYR A 32 -0.57 -2.61 -1.28
N GLN A 33 0.45 -2.95 -0.51
CA GLN A 33 0.31 -3.61 0.79
C GLN A 33 0.71 -2.62 1.89
N ILE A 34 -0.27 -2.15 2.66
CA ILE A 34 -0.06 -1.15 3.72
C ILE A 34 0.74 -1.77 4.87
N ALA A 35 1.65 -0.99 5.47
CA ALA A 35 2.36 -1.38 6.68
C ALA A 35 1.39 -1.84 7.78
N GLY A 36 1.76 -2.89 8.51
CA GLY A 36 0.91 -3.49 9.54
C GLY A 36 -0.11 -4.52 9.04
N THR A 37 -0.38 -4.60 7.73
CA THR A 37 -1.23 -5.67 7.17
C THR A 37 -0.51 -7.01 7.10
N LEU A 38 -1.27 -8.11 7.14
CA LEU A 38 -0.70 -9.44 6.95
C LEU A 38 -0.09 -9.59 5.56
N GLY A 39 -0.76 -9.07 4.52
CA GLY A 39 -0.23 -9.09 3.15
C GLY A 39 1.15 -8.43 3.05
N ARG A 40 1.38 -7.31 3.75
CA ARG A 40 2.71 -6.70 3.81
C ARG A 40 3.74 -7.60 4.50
N ARG A 41 3.39 -8.27 5.60
CA ARG A 41 4.29 -9.19 6.31
C ARG A 41 4.67 -10.40 5.45
N VAL A 42 3.70 -10.98 4.74
CA VAL A 42 3.93 -12.08 3.78
C VAL A 42 4.85 -11.63 2.66
N LEU A 43 4.60 -10.45 2.09
CA LEU A 43 5.45 -9.88 1.05
C LEU A 43 6.88 -9.59 1.53
N SER A 44 7.06 -9.22 2.79
CA SER A 44 8.38 -9.05 3.43
C SER A 44 9.10 -10.37 3.74
N GLY A 45 8.50 -11.53 3.43
CA GLY A 45 9.15 -12.83 3.55
C GLY A 45 8.99 -13.54 4.90
N VAL A 46 7.99 -13.15 5.70
CA VAL A 46 7.70 -13.88 6.96
C VAL A 46 7.42 -15.36 6.66
N LYS A 47 8.03 -16.26 7.45
CA LYS A 47 7.88 -17.71 7.28
C LYS A 47 6.85 -18.33 8.22
N GLU A 48 6.52 -17.64 9.30
CA GLU A 48 5.59 -18.11 10.31
C GLU A 48 4.62 -17.01 10.72
N ILE A 49 3.33 -17.33 10.74
CA ILE A 49 2.28 -16.39 11.11
C ILE A 49 1.45 -17.01 12.24
N PRO A 50 1.43 -16.39 13.43
CA PRO A 50 0.49 -16.78 14.46
C PRO A 50 -0.92 -16.33 14.07
N ILE A 51 -1.87 -17.25 14.12
CA ILE A 51 -3.29 -16.98 13.92
C ILE A 51 -4.10 -17.49 15.11
N VAL A 52 -5.10 -16.72 15.51
CA VAL A 52 -6.06 -17.15 16.53
C VAL A 52 -7.20 -17.87 15.82
N THR A 53 -7.41 -19.14 16.17
CA THR A 53 -8.53 -19.94 15.66
C THR A 53 -9.83 -19.59 16.38
N ARG A 54 -10.97 -20.02 15.83
CA ARG A 54 -12.31 -19.78 16.43
C ARG A 54 -12.44 -20.29 17.86
N GLY A 55 -11.63 -21.27 18.27
CA GLY A 55 -11.59 -21.81 19.63
C GLY A 55 -10.65 -21.07 20.59
N GLY A 56 -10.11 -19.91 20.21
CA GLY A 56 -9.18 -19.13 21.04
C GLY A 56 -7.76 -19.71 21.11
N LYS A 57 -7.48 -20.81 20.39
CA LYS A 57 -6.14 -21.41 20.32
C LYS A 57 -5.29 -20.67 19.29
N SER A 58 -4.05 -20.38 19.67
CA SER A 58 -3.05 -19.83 18.76
C SER A 58 -2.42 -20.97 17.95
N GLU A 59 -2.49 -20.88 16.63
CA GLU A 59 -1.84 -21.80 15.69
C GLU A 59 -0.81 -21.05 14.85
N ILE A 60 0.28 -21.73 14.50
CA ILE A 60 1.31 -21.17 13.64
C ILE A 60 1.13 -21.73 12.24
N ILE A 61 0.93 -20.84 11.26
CA ILE A 61 0.94 -21.21 9.85
C ILE A 61 2.33 -21.01 9.28
N GLN A 62 2.85 -22.07 8.67
CA GLN A 62 4.08 -22.05 7.87
C GLN A 62 3.80 -21.47 6.49
N VAL A 63 4.57 -20.47 6.07
CA VAL A 63 4.50 -19.83 4.75
C VAL A 63 5.55 -20.45 3.84
N LYS A 64 5.18 -21.54 3.19
CA LYS A 64 6.00 -22.27 2.21
C LYS A 64 5.66 -21.94 0.77
N LEU A 65 4.42 -21.49 0.50
CA LEU A 65 4.02 -21.06 -0.83
C LEU A 65 4.95 -19.96 -1.39
N ARG A 66 5.04 -19.89 -2.71
CA ARG A 66 5.84 -18.86 -3.39
C ARG A 66 5.10 -17.52 -3.35
N VAL A 67 5.80 -16.45 -3.00
CA VAL A 67 5.24 -15.10 -2.88
C VAL A 67 5.73 -14.25 -4.04
N HIS A 68 4.79 -13.72 -4.82
CA HIS A 68 5.07 -12.82 -5.94
C HIS A 68 4.38 -11.48 -5.76
N SER A 69 4.97 -10.42 -6.30
CA SER A 69 4.32 -9.13 -6.46
C SER A 69 4.45 -8.65 -7.89
N ILE A 70 3.32 -8.29 -8.49
CA ILE A 70 3.27 -7.73 -9.84
C ILE A 70 2.88 -6.26 -9.71
N GLN A 71 3.79 -5.39 -10.13
CA GLN A 71 3.56 -3.94 -10.17
C GLN A 71 2.81 -3.57 -11.46
N GLY A 72 2.03 -2.48 -11.41
CA GLY A 72 1.29 -1.95 -12.58
C GLY A 72 -0.22 -2.17 -12.56
N PHE A 73 -0.75 -2.94 -11.60
CA PHE A 73 -2.19 -3.22 -11.46
C PHE A 73 -2.87 -2.48 -10.29
N SER A 74 -2.15 -1.63 -9.55
CA SER A 74 -2.61 -1.05 -8.29
C SER A 74 -3.74 -0.01 -8.44
N GLY A 75 -4.07 0.41 -9.66
CA GLY A 75 -5.02 1.51 -9.92
C GLY A 75 -4.52 2.90 -9.52
N HIS A 76 -3.38 2.99 -8.84
CA HIS A 76 -2.76 4.24 -8.43
C HIS A 76 -1.73 4.72 -9.46
N SER A 77 -1.73 6.02 -9.72
CA SER A 77 -0.70 6.67 -10.51
C SER A 77 0.69 6.48 -9.87
N ASP A 78 1.65 6.01 -10.66
CA ASP A 78 3.05 5.97 -10.25
C ASP A 78 3.66 7.38 -10.15
N ARG A 79 4.92 7.46 -9.69
CA ARG A 79 5.63 8.74 -9.53
C ARG A 79 5.69 9.53 -10.85
N ARG A 80 5.93 8.87 -11.98
CA ARG A 80 6.04 9.52 -13.29
C ARG A 80 4.69 10.05 -13.74
N GLN A 81 3.62 9.30 -13.51
CA GLN A 81 2.25 9.68 -13.80
C GLN A 81 1.80 10.87 -12.94
N LEU A 82 2.13 10.91 -11.64
CA LEU A 82 1.86 12.04 -10.76
C LEU A 82 2.59 13.33 -11.21
N LEU A 83 3.87 13.22 -11.57
CA LEU A 83 4.62 14.34 -12.15
C LEU A 83 4.03 14.79 -13.50
N GLY A 84 3.62 13.83 -14.33
CA GLY A 84 2.95 14.09 -15.59
C GLY A 84 1.60 14.80 -15.41
N PHE A 85 0.84 14.44 -14.37
CA PHE A 85 -0.41 15.10 -14.00
C PHE A 85 -0.16 16.57 -13.62
N MET A 86 0.78 16.83 -12.71
CA MET A 86 1.15 18.20 -12.34
C MET A 86 1.69 19.05 -13.49
N LYS A 87 2.34 18.42 -14.49
CA LYS A 87 2.78 19.13 -15.70
C LYS A 87 1.63 19.55 -16.60
N ARG A 88 0.51 18.80 -16.62
CA ARG A 88 -0.61 18.99 -17.54
C ARG A 88 -1.82 19.71 -16.94
N VAL A 89 -1.92 19.78 -15.61
CA VAL A 89 -3.06 20.41 -14.93
C VAL A 89 -3.16 21.90 -15.31
N THR A 90 -4.38 22.31 -15.67
CA THR A 90 -4.71 23.68 -16.09
C THR A 90 -6.06 24.08 -15.50
N PRO A 91 -6.21 25.30 -14.93
CA PRO A 91 -5.15 26.28 -14.70
C PRO A 91 -4.09 25.76 -13.71
N ARG A 92 -2.89 26.35 -13.75
CA ARG A 92 -1.81 25.94 -12.82
C ARG A 92 -2.23 26.24 -11.38
N PRO A 93 -2.19 25.27 -10.46
CA PRO A 93 -2.60 25.50 -9.08
C PRO A 93 -1.61 26.39 -8.34
N GLU A 94 -2.12 27.33 -7.55
CA GLU A 94 -1.31 28.18 -6.66
C GLU A 94 -0.80 27.42 -5.43
N LYS A 95 -1.64 26.52 -4.90
CA LYS A 95 -1.37 25.66 -3.74
C LYS A 95 -1.68 24.21 -4.07
N VAL A 96 -0.83 23.30 -3.62
CA VAL A 96 -1.00 21.84 -3.79
C VAL A 96 -0.89 21.19 -2.42
N ILE A 97 -1.83 20.30 -2.09
CA ILE A 97 -1.80 19.53 -0.83
C ILE A 97 -1.63 18.07 -1.21
N VAL A 98 -0.51 17.49 -0.81
CA VAL A 98 -0.19 16.07 -0.98
C VAL A 98 -0.69 15.32 0.25
N CYS A 99 -1.55 14.33 0.03
CA CYS A 99 -2.11 13.49 1.07
C CYS A 99 -2.14 12.02 0.62
N HIS A 100 -2.71 11.14 1.45
CA HIS A 100 -2.94 9.73 1.14
C HIS A 100 -1.67 9.00 0.64
N GLY A 101 -0.60 9.08 1.42
CA GLY A 101 0.64 8.35 1.20
C GLY A 101 1.40 8.19 2.51
N GLU A 102 2.43 7.35 2.50
CA GLU A 102 3.37 7.30 3.63
C GLU A 102 4.04 8.67 3.80
N GLU A 103 4.27 9.06 5.05
CA GLU A 103 4.80 10.38 5.43
C GLU A 103 5.99 10.80 4.56
N ALA A 104 7.05 9.98 4.53
CA ALA A 104 8.25 10.27 3.74
C ALA A 104 7.96 10.43 2.23
N LYS A 105 7.01 9.67 1.68
CA LYS A 105 6.63 9.76 0.26
C LYS A 105 5.81 11.01 -0.02
N ALA A 106 4.90 11.38 0.88
CA ALA A 106 4.09 12.59 0.75
C ALA A 106 4.95 13.85 0.84
N VAL A 107 5.83 13.93 1.85
CA VAL A 107 6.80 15.02 2.02
C VAL A 107 7.71 15.13 0.79
N ASN A 108 8.28 14.02 0.33
CA ASN A 108 9.14 14.00 -0.85
C ASN A 108 8.41 14.47 -2.13
N LEU A 109 7.16 14.07 -2.33
CA LEU A 109 6.39 14.49 -3.50
C LEU A 109 6.07 15.98 -3.45
N ALA A 110 5.70 16.52 -2.28
CA ALA A 110 5.49 17.95 -2.08
C ALA A 110 6.77 18.76 -2.33
N GLU A 111 7.92 18.31 -1.82
CA GLU A 111 9.23 18.89 -2.14
C GLU A 111 9.54 18.89 -3.63
N THR A 112 9.29 17.74 -4.29
CA THR A 112 9.50 17.60 -5.73
C THR A 112 8.62 18.60 -6.50
N PHE A 113 7.37 18.79 -6.08
CA PHE A 113 6.49 19.78 -6.70
C PHE A 113 6.96 21.22 -6.48
N ARG A 114 7.44 21.56 -5.28
CA ARG A 114 8.06 22.87 -5.00
C ARG A 114 9.28 23.11 -5.89
N GLN A 115 10.15 22.11 -6.03
CA GLN A 115 11.40 22.25 -6.78
C GLN A 115 11.19 22.35 -8.29
N LEU A 116 10.39 21.44 -8.87
CA LEU A 116 10.21 21.31 -10.32
C LEU A 116 9.14 22.25 -10.87
N PHE A 117 8.05 22.47 -10.13
CA PHE A 117 6.92 23.26 -10.58
C PHE A 117 6.78 24.60 -9.86
N LYS A 118 7.66 24.95 -8.90
CA LYS A 118 7.63 26.27 -8.24
C LYS A 118 6.24 26.65 -7.70
N VAL A 119 5.45 25.66 -7.26
CA VAL A 119 4.12 25.83 -6.63
C VAL A 119 4.24 25.65 -5.13
N ASN A 120 3.35 26.28 -4.36
CA ASN A 120 3.30 26.07 -2.92
C ASN A 120 2.70 24.68 -2.61
N ALA A 121 3.55 23.68 -2.39
CA ALA A 121 3.10 22.32 -2.09
C ALA A 121 3.36 21.93 -0.62
N TYR A 122 2.34 21.35 0.01
CA TYR A 122 2.30 20.98 1.42
C TYR A 122 2.01 19.49 1.57
N ALA A 123 2.49 18.87 2.64
CA ALA A 123 2.12 17.52 3.05
C ALA A 123 1.75 17.57 4.54
N PRO A 124 0.51 17.97 4.88
CA PRO A 124 0.13 18.20 6.26
C PRO A 124 -0.01 16.90 7.05
N TYR A 125 0.21 16.99 8.35
CA TYR A 125 -0.12 15.91 9.29
C TYR A 125 -1.62 15.91 9.60
N ASN A 126 -2.11 14.78 10.12
CA ASN A 126 -3.47 14.70 10.64
C ASN A 126 -3.67 15.78 11.72
N LEU A 127 -4.82 16.45 11.68
CA LEU A 127 -5.20 17.58 12.55
C LEU A 127 -4.50 18.92 12.26
N GLU A 128 -3.60 19.00 11.29
CA GLU A 128 -3.11 20.30 10.82
C GLU A 128 -4.17 21.02 9.97
N THR A 129 -4.18 22.34 10.09
CA THR A 129 -5.10 23.20 9.33
C THR A 129 -4.32 24.08 8.37
N ILE A 130 -4.67 24.00 7.08
CA ILE A 130 -4.12 24.89 6.04
C ILE A 130 -5.17 25.93 5.67
N ARG A 131 -4.85 27.20 5.87
CA ARG A 131 -5.69 28.31 5.42
C ARG A 131 -5.52 28.54 3.92
N LEU A 132 -6.61 28.41 3.16
CA LEU A 132 -6.59 28.59 1.71
C LEU A 132 -6.68 30.07 1.32
N LYS A 133 -7.46 30.87 2.05
CA LYS A 133 -7.62 32.33 1.96
C LYS A 133 -7.90 32.90 3.34
#